data_AF-A0A957VUZ5-F1
#
_entry.id   AF-A0A957VUZ5-F1
#
_cell.length_a   1.000
_cell.length_b   1.000
_cell.length_c   1.000
_cell.angle_alpha   90.00
_cell.angle_beta   90.00
_cell.angle_gamma   90.00
#
_symmetry.space_group_name_H-M   'P 1'
#
loop_
_entity.id
_entity.type
_entity.pdbx_description
1 polymer ?
#
loop_
_entity_poly.entity_id
_entity_poly.type
_entity_poly.pdbx_seq_one_letter_code
_entity_poly.pdbx_strand_id
1 'polypeptide(L)'
;MTSKPVQSNHDFINRPQLDYEAGLALLPTEAETVLQQIFSDYERVVITQELGGGFTQSRVLVARPVRRDGGADLPLVLKIGPTWLIKQEQAGYTQFIHDRLAGRIELVTVELGQDWGVLGYRLAGDGQFKHESLARYCRQTDSQVLAEMLTGRLFKRLGTLWQNADVRPEPYLATKYELLLPVHLVIEPQPLPPAASAFDLSPEQLTSEHLVPGDTVRLTGFVITEIAPEAQEVTLDLPTEIGGSSSSHRLRLQSMDVVERYRVGELIPSVEGRVVKTRRGRLQAEIDRILGPTTEFELTADQLRLVDGRVLPNPLAHLSALLSDWPAVKLAYQHGDLNLENILVDPATRDVTLIDFANAGLDHVLHDLLHLEMSVVTSLLSEALVEVGETPELIGPVFYDRLHRAAVDDPALYTAPQLLQPALKKVYTILAAIRQTARSYLSSPNDWDEYYRGLALYLVGALKFKDLDEVPAAPYPKQLALIGAAVAVGLWQQPEVQPSPVINRAACSANLHSLLVEAGGFDPNRERLAWPDGSSLLNPLAVLSDLLESWVGTRWGRVHGRLAPATPVSELESDVNALIETEVGPDERLHHLLRLETGVVARLLPQALTKAGQPPETIRFL
;
A
#
# COMPACT_ATOMS: atom_id res chain seq x y z
N MET A 1 -63.33 -0.83 -50.98
CA MET A 1 -62.59 -1.53 -49.91
C MET A 1 -61.15 -1.72 -50.39
N THR A 2 -60.26 -0.79 -50.03
CA THR A 2 -58.82 -0.90 -50.26
C THR A 2 -58.16 -0.27 -49.04
N SER A 3 -57.85 -1.11 -48.06
CA SER A 3 -57.16 -0.74 -46.83
C SER A 3 -55.70 -0.43 -47.12
N LYS A 4 -55.28 0.81 -46.86
CA LYS A 4 -53.87 1.20 -46.82
C LYS A 4 -53.16 0.43 -45.68
N PRO A 5 -51.89 0.03 -45.86
CA PRO A 5 -51.11 -0.52 -44.77
C PRO A 5 -50.79 0.62 -43.79
N VAL A 6 -51.10 0.39 -42.52
CA VAL A 6 -50.66 1.21 -41.40
C VAL A 6 -49.14 1.05 -41.34
N GLN A 7 -48.40 2.10 -41.68
CA GLN A 7 -47.01 2.22 -41.29
C GLN A 7 -46.97 2.20 -39.77
N SER A 8 -46.39 1.15 -39.21
CA SER A 8 -45.98 1.12 -37.82
C SER A 8 -45.03 2.29 -37.58
N ASN A 9 -45.49 3.29 -36.83
CA ASN A 9 -44.61 4.26 -36.19
C ASN A 9 -43.55 3.45 -35.43
N HIS A 10 -42.30 3.47 -35.90
CA HIS A 10 -41.19 3.17 -35.03
C HIS A 10 -41.24 4.19 -33.89
N ASP A 11 -41.38 3.69 -32.67
CA ASP A 11 -41.26 4.45 -31.45
C ASP A 11 -40.02 5.36 -31.54
N PHE A 12 -40.24 6.67 -31.57
CA PHE A 12 -39.19 7.61 -31.15
C PHE A 12 -38.98 7.32 -29.66
N ILE A 13 -38.06 6.41 -29.34
CA ILE A 13 -37.60 6.19 -27.98
C ILE A 13 -37.03 7.54 -27.54
N ASN A 14 -37.78 8.23 -26.69
CA ASN A 14 -37.40 9.53 -26.15
C ASN A 14 -36.23 9.28 -25.19
N ARG A 15 -35.01 9.37 -25.70
CA ARG A 15 -33.79 9.14 -24.91
C ARG A 15 -33.57 10.33 -23.97
N PRO A 16 -33.17 10.11 -22.72
CA PRO A 16 -32.88 11.21 -21.81
C PRO A 16 -31.70 12.03 -22.33
N GLN A 17 -31.75 13.35 -22.13
CA GLN A 17 -30.59 14.21 -22.35
C GLN A 17 -29.52 13.91 -21.29
N LEU A 18 -28.25 13.82 -21.70
CA LEU A 18 -27.12 13.71 -20.77
C LEU A 18 -26.51 15.10 -20.60
N ASP A 19 -26.55 15.62 -19.38
CA ASP A 19 -25.94 16.89 -19.02
C ASP A 19 -24.69 16.61 -18.18
N TYR A 20 -23.58 17.28 -18.48
CA TYR A 20 -22.32 17.15 -17.75
C TYR A 20 -22.01 18.45 -17.01
N GLU A 21 -21.65 18.34 -15.73
CA GLU A 21 -21.11 19.50 -15.00
C GLU A 21 -19.76 19.96 -15.61
N ALA A 22 -19.46 21.25 -15.41
CA ALA A 22 -18.31 21.89 -16.04
C ALA A 22 -16.99 21.20 -15.64
N GLY A 23 -16.20 20.82 -16.65
CA GLY A 23 -14.88 20.20 -16.47
C GLY A 23 -14.88 18.68 -16.53
N LEU A 24 -16.03 18.02 -16.66
CA LEU A 24 -16.10 16.57 -16.86
C LEU A 24 -15.95 16.19 -18.34
N ALA A 25 -15.17 15.14 -18.60
CA ALA A 25 -15.01 14.59 -19.94
C ALA A 25 -16.26 13.82 -20.38
N LEU A 26 -16.68 14.04 -21.63
CA LEU A 26 -17.80 13.32 -22.25
C LEU A 26 -17.52 11.82 -22.35
N LEU A 27 -18.58 11.01 -22.40
CA LEU A 27 -18.45 9.57 -22.64
C LEU A 27 -18.41 9.29 -24.15
N PRO A 28 -17.83 8.15 -24.57
CA PRO A 28 -18.03 7.65 -25.93
C PRO A 28 -19.51 7.44 -26.24
N THR A 29 -19.91 7.62 -27.52
CA THR A 29 -21.32 7.56 -27.96
C THR A 29 -22.00 6.24 -27.59
N GLU A 30 -21.25 5.13 -27.66
CA GLU A 30 -21.70 3.80 -27.31
C GLU A 30 -22.01 3.69 -25.82
N ALA A 31 -21.13 4.25 -24.97
CA ALA A 31 -21.32 4.30 -23.53
C ALA A 31 -22.50 5.22 -23.13
N GLU A 32 -22.66 6.37 -23.79
CA GLU A 32 -23.83 7.24 -23.62
C GLU A 32 -25.12 6.53 -23.99
N THR A 33 -25.11 5.72 -25.05
CA THR A 33 -26.30 4.96 -25.49
C THR A 33 -26.76 3.97 -24.42
N VAL A 34 -25.83 3.23 -23.81
CA VAL A 34 -26.14 2.28 -22.72
C VAL A 34 -26.68 3.04 -21.50
N LEU A 35 -26.07 4.18 -21.18
CA LEU A 35 -26.53 5.02 -20.08
C LEU A 35 -27.95 5.57 -20.31
N GLN A 36 -28.26 6.02 -21.53
CA GLN A 36 -29.59 6.48 -21.92
C GLN A 36 -30.65 5.38 -21.85
N GLN A 37 -30.28 4.11 -22.04
CA GLN A 37 -31.18 2.97 -21.89
C GLN A 37 -31.58 2.76 -20.43
N ILE A 38 -30.62 2.77 -19.49
CA ILE A 38 -30.87 2.67 -18.05
C ILE A 38 -31.84 3.75 -17.56
N PHE A 39 -31.71 4.97 -18.10
CA PHE A 39 -32.52 6.11 -17.69
C PHE A 39 -33.62 6.49 -18.68
N SER A 40 -34.12 5.54 -19.47
CA SER A 40 -35.11 5.78 -20.52
C SER A 40 -36.44 6.41 -20.04
N ASP A 41 -36.77 6.23 -18.76
CA ASP A 41 -37.96 6.84 -18.13
C ASP A 41 -37.76 8.30 -17.68
N TYR A 42 -36.53 8.82 -17.73
CA TYR A 42 -36.18 10.17 -17.29
C TYR A 42 -36.20 11.17 -18.46
N GLU A 43 -36.31 12.45 -18.12
CA GLU A 43 -36.15 13.53 -19.10
C GLU A 43 -34.67 13.76 -19.39
N ARG A 44 -33.86 13.78 -18.33
CA ARG A 44 -32.41 13.97 -18.42
C ARG A 44 -31.69 13.34 -17.24
N VAL A 45 -30.39 13.15 -17.40
CA VAL A 45 -29.47 12.68 -16.37
C VAL A 45 -28.33 13.67 -16.27
N VAL A 46 -28.09 14.20 -15.08
CA VAL A 46 -26.99 15.13 -14.81
C VAL A 46 -25.82 14.38 -14.21
N ILE A 47 -24.68 14.36 -14.91
CA ILE A 47 -23.41 13.82 -14.41
C ILE A 47 -22.72 14.91 -13.61
N THR A 48 -22.66 14.74 -12.29
CA THR A 48 -22.23 15.79 -11.36
C THR A 48 -20.78 15.64 -10.93
N GLN A 49 -20.23 14.43 -10.97
CA GLN A 49 -18.89 14.16 -10.49
C GLN A 49 -18.33 12.89 -11.14
N GLU A 50 -17.02 12.84 -11.31
CA GLU A 50 -16.27 11.61 -11.55
C GLU A 50 -15.52 11.23 -10.27
N LEU A 51 -15.67 9.99 -9.84
CA LEU A 51 -15.01 9.41 -8.68
C LEU A 51 -13.82 8.58 -9.14
N GLY A 52 -12.74 8.65 -8.36
CA GLY A 52 -11.48 7.98 -8.68
C GLY A 52 -10.67 8.72 -9.76
N GLY A 53 -9.41 8.32 -9.89
CA GLY A 53 -8.51 8.77 -10.95
C GLY A 53 -8.09 7.58 -11.82
N GLY A 54 -8.12 7.75 -13.14
CA GLY A 54 -7.23 7.17 -14.16
C GLY A 54 -6.94 5.66 -14.29
N PHE A 55 -7.36 4.75 -13.40
CA PHE A 55 -6.69 3.44 -13.29
C PHE A 55 -7.43 2.23 -13.84
N THR A 56 -8.59 2.41 -14.46
CA THR A 56 -9.31 1.29 -15.07
C THR A 56 -9.81 1.67 -16.46
N GLN A 57 -10.07 0.66 -17.29
CA GLN A 57 -10.83 0.82 -18.55
C GLN A 57 -12.27 1.30 -18.30
N SER A 58 -12.64 1.55 -17.04
CA SER A 58 -13.95 1.99 -16.61
C SER A 58 -13.87 3.35 -15.92
N ARG A 59 -14.98 4.08 -15.99
CA ARG A 59 -15.17 5.37 -15.32
C ARG A 59 -16.22 5.22 -14.24
N VAL A 60 -16.00 5.84 -13.09
CA VAL A 60 -16.96 5.87 -11.99
C VAL A 60 -17.54 7.27 -11.89
N LEU A 61 -18.85 7.41 -12.11
CA LEU A 61 -19.56 8.67 -12.20
C LEU A 61 -20.63 8.79 -11.13
N VAL A 62 -20.90 10.00 -10.67
CA VAL A 62 -22.11 10.31 -9.90
C VAL A 62 -23.13 10.92 -10.85
N ALA A 63 -24.29 10.28 -10.96
CA ALA A 63 -25.36 10.69 -11.86
C ALA A 63 -26.62 11.01 -11.07
N ARG A 64 -27.29 12.11 -11.41
CA ARG A 64 -28.58 12.53 -10.85
C ARG A 64 -29.67 12.49 -11.92
N PRO A 65 -30.59 11.51 -11.86
CA PRO A 65 -31.69 11.43 -12.79
C PRO A 65 -32.77 12.51 -12.52
N VAL A 66 -33.33 13.10 -13.57
CA VAL A 66 -34.40 14.10 -13.50
C VAL A 66 -35.59 13.66 -14.34
N ARG A 67 -36.75 13.52 -13.68
CA ARG A 67 -38.02 13.10 -14.26
C ARG A 67 -38.63 14.22 -15.10
N ARG A 68 -39.58 13.84 -15.97
CA ARG A 68 -40.29 14.75 -16.89
C ARG A 68 -41.20 15.77 -16.21
N ASP A 69 -41.50 15.59 -14.94
CA ASP A 69 -42.21 16.58 -14.11
C ASP A 69 -41.25 17.58 -13.45
N GLY A 70 -39.95 17.50 -13.75
CA GLY A 70 -38.90 18.30 -13.15
C GLY A 70 -38.40 17.77 -11.80
N GLY A 71 -39.00 16.72 -11.25
CA GLY A 71 -38.56 16.08 -10.02
C GLY A 71 -37.21 15.38 -10.21
N ALA A 72 -36.25 15.61 -9.32
CA ALA A 72 -34.96 14.94 -9.35
C ALA A 72 -34.93 13.78 -8.36
N ASP A 73 -34.54 12.60 -8.83
CA ASP A 73 -34.30 11.44 -7.97
C ASP A 73 -32.92 11.54 -7.29
N LEU A 74 -32.69 10.62 -6.36
CA LEU A 74 -31.47 10.56 -5.57
C LEU A 74 -30.27 10.19 -6.46
N PRO A 75 -29.06 10.74 -6.20
CA PRO A 75 -27.88 10.40 -6.97
C PRO A 75 -27.51 8.91 -6.91
N LEU A 76 -26.97 8.39 -8.00
CA LEU A 76 -26.43 7.05 -8.14
C LEU A 76 -24.94 7.12 -8.49
N VAL A 77 -24.16 6.17 -7.97
CA VAL A 77 -22.79 5.94 -8.47
C VAL A 77 -22.85 4.92 -9.57
N LEU A 78 -22.39 5.30 -10.76
CA LEU A 78 -22.38 4.48 -11.95
C LEU A 78 -20.96 4.09 -12.31
N LYS A 79 -20.70 2.81 -12.53
CA LYS A 79 -19.47 2.36 -13.15
C LYS A 79 -19.76 1.96 -14.59
N ILE A 80 -19.02 2.56 -15.51
CA ILE A 80 -19.21 2.44 -16.96
C ILE A 80 -17.91 1.94 -17.56
N GLY A 81 -17.94 0.88 -18.35
CA GLY A 81 -16.73 0.27 -18.92
C GLY A 81 -17.03 -0.84 -19.92
N PRO A 82 -16.01 -1.57 -20.38
CA PRO A 82 -16.19 -2.72 -21.24
C PRO A 82 -17.18 -3.74 -20.66
N THR A 83 -18.06 -4.29 -21.48
CA THR A 83 -19.13 -5.21 -21.05
C THR A 83 -18.62 -6.37 -20.20
N TRP A 84 -17.46 -6.93 -20.53
CA TRP A 84 -16.89 -8.06 -19.79
C TRP A 84 -16.48 -7.66 -18.36
N LEU A 85 -15.96 -6.45 -18.17
CA LEU A 85 -15.52 -5.94 -16.87
C LEU A 85 -16.73 -5.64 -15.97
N ILE A 86 -17.79 -5.06 -16.55
CA ILE A 86 -19.06 -4.80 -15.84
C ILE A 86 -19.74 -6.12 -15.45
N LYS A 87 -19.72 -7.13 -16.33
CA LYS A 87 -20.19 -8.49 -16.00
C LYS A 87 -19.38 -9.10 -14.86
N GLN A 88 -18.06 -8.95 -14.88
CA GLN A 88 -17.17 -9.46 -13.85
C GLN A 88 -17.48 -8.82 -12.49
N GLU A 89 -17.66 -7.49 -12.45
CA GLU A 89 -18.01 -6.79 -11.21
C GLU A 89 -19.42 -7.11 -10.71
N GLN A 90 -20.40 -7.23 -11.61
CA GLN A 90 -21.73 -7.71 -11.23
C GLN A 90 -21.64 -9.10 -10.59
N ALA A 91 -20.91 -10.03 -11.21
CA ALA A 91 -20.72 -11.38 -10.68
C ALA A 91 -19.98 -11.35 -9.34
N GLY A 92 -18.91 -10.55 -9.22
CA GLY A 92 -18.14 -10.39 -7.99
C GLY A 92 -19.00 -9.88 -6.85
N TYR A 93 -19.78 -8.83 -7.09
CA TYR A 93 -20.72 -8.28 -6.12
C TYR A 93 -21.79 -9.30 -5.71
N THR A 94 -22.50 -9.90 -6.67
CA THR A 94 -23.61 -10.81 -6.38
C THR A 94 -23.13 -12.09 -5.67
N GLN A 95 -21.99 -12.64 -6.08
CA GLN A 95 -21.51 -13.91 -5.53
C GLN A 95 -20.82 -13.74 -4.17
N PHE A 96 -20.04 -12.68 -3.99
CA PHE A 96 -19.12 -12.55 -2.85
C PHE A 96 -19.48 -11.43 -1.87
N ILE A 97 -20.27 -10.41 -2.27
CA ILE A 97 -20.45 -9.19 -1.47
C ILE A 97 -21.89 -8.99 -0.97
N HIS A 98 -22.91 -9.14 -1.83
CA HIS A 98 -24.31 -8.71 -1.61
C HIS A 98 -24.87 -9.08 -0.22
N ASP A 99 -24.67 -10.32 0.24
CA ASP A 99 -25.22 -10.81 1.51
C ASP A 99 -24.21 -10.82 2.68
N ARG A 100 -22.99 -10.33 2.46
CA ARG A 100 -21.86 -10.51 3.41
C ARG A 100 -21.27 -9.20 3.91
N LEU A 101 -21.24 -8.16 3.07
CA LEU A 101 -20.74 -6.86 3.48
C LEU A 101 -21.83 -6.08 4.22
N ALA A 102 -21.58 -5.70 5.47
CA ALA A 102 -22.53 -4.87 6.20
C ALA A 102 -22.60 -3.45 5.63
N GLY A 103 -23.80 -2.88 5.60
CA GLY A 103 -24.03 -1.52 5.13
C GLY A 103 -24.68 -1.44 3.75
N ARG A 104 -25.47 -0.39 3.53
CA ARG A 104 -26.41 -0.24 2.41
C ARG A 104 -25.67 0.08 1.10
N ILE A 105 -25.03 -0.91 0.50
CA ILE A 105 -24.59 -0.84 -0.90
C ILE A 105 -25.51 -1.75 -1.67
N GLU A 106 -26.44 -1.14 -2.40
CA GLU A 106 -27.42 -1.86 -3.20
C GLU A 106 -27.05 -1.67 -4.68
N LEU A 107 -26.84 -2.77 -5.39
CA LEU A 107 -26.78 -2.76 -6.84
C LEU A 107 -28.21 -2.55 -7.38
N VAL A 108 -28.47 -1.37 -7.93
CA VAL A 108 -29.83 -0.96 -8.34
C VAL A 108 -30.09 -1.22 -9.81
N THR A 109 -29.06 -1.10 -10.65
CA THR A 109 -29.21 -1.24 -12.10
C THR A 109 -27.96 -1.83 -12.73
N VAL A 110 -28.15 -2.61 -13.79
CA VAL A 110 -27.11 -3.10 -14.67
C VAL A 110 -27.68 -3.15 -16.09
N GLU A 111 -26.97 -2.57 -17.04
CA GLU A 111 -27.26 -2.69 -18.47
C GLU A 111 -25.99 -3.09 -19.21
N LEU A 112 -26.12 -4.06 -20.11
CA LEU A 112 -25.00 -4.66 -20.84
C LEU A 112 -25.25 -4.51 -22.33
N GLY A 113 -24.55 -3.54 -22.94
CA GLY A 113 -24.45 -3.42 -24.38
C GLY A 113 -23.47 -4.43 -24.99
N GLN A 114 -23.26 -4.33 -26.30
CA GLN A 114 -22.35 -5.21 -27.03
C GLN A 114 -20.90 -5.05 -26.53
N ASP A 115 -20.40 -3.82 -26.51
CA ASP A 115 -19.01 -3.51 -26.16
C ASP A 115 -18.88 -2.78 -24.81
N TRP A 116 -19.92 -2.04 -24.41
CA TRP A 116 -19.98 -1.27 -23.16
C TRP A 116 -21.10 -1.76 -22.24
N GLY A 117 -20.84 -1.71 -20.94
CA GLY A 117 -21.84 -1.91 -19.90
C GLY A 117 -21.85 -0.78 -18.89
N VAL A 118 -22.91 -0.72 -18.10
CA VAL A 118 -23.05 0.16 -16.95
C VAL A 118 -23.63 -0.63 -15.79
N LEU A 119 -23.11 -0.40 -14.59
CA LEU A 119 -23.71 -0.85 -13.33
C LEU A 119 -23.88 0.34 -12.40
N GLY A 120 -24.90 0.32 -11.55
CA GLY A 120 -25.25 1.44 -10.67
C GLY A 120 -25.48 1.03 -9.22
N TYR A 121 -24.79 1.70 -8.31
CA TYR A 121 -24.91 1.55 -6.87
C TYR A 121 -25.69 2.70 -6.24
N ARG A 122 -26.55 2.36 -5.27
CA ARG A 122 -27.08 3.32 -4.30
C ARG A 122 -26.18 3.33 -3.07
N LEU A 123 -25.65 4.51 -2.75
CA LEU A 123 -24.80 4.73 -1.59
C LEU A 123 -25.62 4.95 -0.31
N ALA A 124 -25.01 4.69 0.84
CA ALA A 124 -25.57 5.04 2.13
C ALA A 124 -25.84 6.56 2.23
N GLY A 125 -26.93 6.94 2.90
CA GLY A 125 -27.38 8.34 2.94
C GLY A 125 -28.07 8.81 1.66
N ASP A 126 -28.43 7.87 0.75
CA ASP A 126 -29.26 8.13 -0.42
C ASP A 126 -28.66 9.20 -1.37
N GLY A 127 -27.33 9.33 -1.41
CA GLY A 127 -26.65 10.34 -2.22
C GLY A 127 -26.93 11.80 -1.82
N GLN A 128 -27.53 12.04 -0.63
CA GLN A 128 -27.71 13.40 -0.11
C GLN A 128 -26.39 14.08 0.25
N PHE A 129 -25.33 13.29 0.45
CA PHE A 129 -24.01 13.74 0.86
C PHE A 129 -22.97 13.55 -0.24
N LYS A 130 -22.03 14.50 -0.31
CA LYS A 130 -20.91 14.45 -1.25
C LYS A 130 -19.92 13.39 -0.77
N HIS A 131 -19.66 12.40 -1.61
CA HIS A 131 -18.67 11.37 -1.33
C HIS A 131 -17.32 11.76 -1.95
N GLU A 132 -16.24 11.40 -1.26
CA GLU A 132 -14.88 11.47 -1.78
C GLU A 132 -14.11 10.17 -1.49
N SER A 133 -13.02 9.92 -2.22
CA SER A 133 -12.17 8.76 -1.93
C SER A 133 -11.47 8.90 -0.58
N LEU A 134 -11.13 7.77 0.04
CA LEU A 134 -10.37 7.74 1.29
C LEU A 134 -9.01 8.43 1.12
N ALA A 135 -8.38 8.30 -0.05
CA ALA A 135 -7.15 9.05 -0.36
C ALA A 135 -7.35 10.56 -0.15
N ARG A 136 -8.43 11.13 -0.70
CA ARG A 136 -8.74 12.55 -0.58
C ARG A 136 -9.13 12.94 0.86
N TYR A 137 -9.93 12.11 1.51
CA TYR A 137 -10.35 12.32 2.90
C TYR A 137 -9.16 12.32 3.87
N CYS A 138 -8.20 11.40 3.69
CA CYS A 138 -6.98 11.34 4.51
C CYS A 138 -6.14 12.62 4.43
N ARG A 139 -6.04 13.26 3.26
CA ARG A 139 -5.27 14.50 3.10
C ARG A 139 -5.84 15.65 3.94
N GLN A 140 -7.16 15.71 4.09
CA GLN A 140 -7.87 16.82 4.75
C GLN A 140 -8.20 16.56 6.23
N THR A 141 -8.08 15.32 6.69
CA THR A 141 -8.55 14.92 8.02
C THR A 141 -7.41 14.77 9.03
N ASP A 142 -7.68 15.06 10.30
CA ASP A 142 -6.76 14.82 11.41
C ASP A 142 -6.53 13.33 11.71
N SER A 143 -5.32 13.01 12.18
CA SER A 143 -4.88 11.65 12.54
C SER A 143 -5.78 10.91 13.53
N GLN A 144 -6.31 11.58 14.56
CA GLN A 144 -7.15 10.93 15.57
C GLN A 144 -8.50 10.55 14.98
N VAL A 145 -9.12 11.47 14.21
CA VAL A 145 -10.38 11.22 13.51
C VAL A 145 -10.23 10.09 12.50
N LEU A 146 -9.08 10.01 11.81
CA LEU A 146 -8.78 8.91 10.90
C LEU A 146 -8.66 7.57 11.63
N ALA A 147 -7.96 7.52 12.76
CA ALA A 147 -7.85 6.29 13.56
C ALA A 147 -9.24 5.77 13.98
N GLU A 148 -10.10 6.66 14.48
CA GLU A 148 -11.47 6.33 14.89
C GLU A 148 -12.33 5.84 13.72
N MET A 149 -12.23 6.48 12.56
CA MET A 149 -12.97 6.07 11.36
C MET A 149 -12.50 4.71 10.83
N LEU A 150 -11.18 4.51 10.72
CA LEU A 150 -10.60 3.26 10.21
C LEU A 150 -11.00 2.08 11.10
N THR A 151 -10.73 2.17 12.41
CA THR A 151 -10.97 1.06 13.35
C THR A 151 -12.45 0.90 13.71
N GLY A 152 -13.16 2.02 13.92
CA GLY A 152 -14.55 2.01 14.37
C GLY A 152 -15.57 1.78 13.26
N ARG A 153 -15.22 2.06 11.99
CA ARG A 153 -16.14 2.00 10.85
C ARG A 153 -15.63 1.12 9.72
N LEU A 154 -14.52 1.47 9.08
CA LEU A 154 -14.03 0.76 7.88
C LEU A 154 -13.71 -0.71 8.19
N PHE A 155 -12.79 -0.98 9.12
CA PHE A 155 -12.36 -2.35 9.43
C PHE A 155 -13.45 -3.14 10.15
N LYS A 156 -14.30 -2.48 10.94
CA LYS A 156 -15.49 -3.14 11.50
C LYS A 156 -16.46 -3.61 10.41
N ARG A 157 -16.62 -2.83 9.34
CA ARG A 157 -17.46 -3.18 8.20
C ARG A 157 -16.83 -4.29 7.36
N LEU A 158 -15.57 -4.14 6.98
CA LEU A 158 -14.83 -5.18 6.24
C LEU A 158 -14.69 -6.48 7.03
N GLY A 159 -14.64 -6.38 8.37
CA GLY A 159 -14.65 -7.53 9.26
C GLY A 159 -15.82 -8.48 9.03
N THR A 160 -16.95 -8.04 8.47
CA THR A 160 -18.06 -8.96 8.15
C THR A 160 -17.77 -9.89 6.97
N LEU A 161 -16.85 -9.49 6.08
CA LEU A 161 -16.31 -10.36 5.03
C LEU A 161 -15.28 -11.34 5.59
N TRP A 162 -14.45 -10.86 6.51
CA TRP A 162 -13.28 -11.60 7.01
C TRP A 162 -13.55 -12.49 8.23
N GLN A 163 -14.60 -12.23 9.01
CA GLN A 163 -14.84 -12.89 10.32
C GLN A 163 -15.00 -14.41 10.26
N ASN A 164 -15.43 -14.94 9.12
CA ASN A 164 -15.61 -16.38 8.90
C ASN A 164 -14.41 -16.98 8.16
N ALA A 165 -13.21 -16.43 8.37
CA ALA A 165 -12.01 -16.91 7.70
C ALA A 165 -11.69 -18.35 8.13
N ASP A 166 -11.52 -19.23 7.15
CA ASP A 166 -11.20 -20.64 7.36
C ASP A 166 -9.72 -20.90 7.07
N VAL A 167 -9.03 -21.57 7.99
CA VAL A 167 -7.65 -22.01 7.76
C VAL A 167 -7.67 -23.15 6.75
N ARG A 168 -6.93 -22.99 5.64
CA ARG A 168 -6.70 -24.08 4.69
C ARG A 168 -5.41 -24.81 5.04
N PRO A 169 -5.45 -26.11 5.34
CA PRO A 169 -4.26 -26.88 5.71
C PRO A 169 -3.34 -27.13 4.51
N GLU A 170 -3.87 -27.08 3.27
CA GLU A 170 -3.05 -27.17 2.08
C GLU A 170 -2.18 -25.91 1.91
N PRO A 171 -0.94 -26.05 1.40
CA PRO A 171 -0.11 -24.90 1.07
C PRO A 171 -0.87 -23.93 0.17
N TYR A 172 -0.87 -22.66 0.55
CA TYR A 172 -1.56 -21.65 -0.24
C TYR A 172 -0.90 -21.50 -1.61
N LEU A 173 -1.73 -21.36 -2.64
CA LEU A 173 -1.26 -21.27 -4.01
C LEU A 173 -0.91 -19.82 -4.32
N ALA A 174 0.38 -19.51 -4.36
CA ALA A 174 0.89 -18.15 -4.59
C ALA A 174 0.56 -17.55 -5.97
N THR A 175 -0.16 -18.27 -6.84
CA THR A 175 -0.56 -17.80 -8.17
C THR A 175 -1.38 -16.53 -8.14
N LYS A 176 -2.09 -16.26 -7.06
CA LYS A 176 -2.82 -15.00 -6.90
C LYS A 176 -1.88 -13.82 -6.71
N TYR A 177 -0.78 -14.02 -5.99
CA TYR A 177 0.29 -13.03 -5.89
C TYR A 177 1.06 -12.87 -7.22
N GLU A 178 1.17 -13.93 -8.01
CA GLU A 178 1.77 -13.87 -9.35
C GLU A 178 1.07 -12.85 -10.26
N LEU A 179 -0.25 -12.68 -10.11
CA LEU A 179 -1.04 -11.70 -10.87
C LEU A 179 -0.65 -10.25 -10.55
N LEU A 180 -0.05 -10.00 -9.38
CA LEU A 180 0.43 -8.67 -8.97
C LEU A 180 1.67 -8.25 -9.75
N LEU A 181 2.44 -9.19 -10.27
CA LEU A 181 3.70 -8.93 -10.96
C LEU A 181 3.46 -8.55 -12.43
N PRO A 182 4.44 -7.93 -13.12
CA PRO A 182 4.41 -7.80 -14.57
C PRO A 182 4.25 -9.18 -15.24
N VAL A 183 3.62 -9.22 -16.42
CA VAL A 183 3.55 -10.45 -17.23
C VAL A 183 4.95 -11.03 -17.51
N HIS A 184 5.05 -12.35 -17.65
CA HIS A 184 6.31 -13.06 -17.89
C HIS A 184 6.97 -12.61 -19.19
N LEU A 185 6.17 -12.54 -20.26
CA LEU A 185 6.63 -12.13 -21.58
C LEU A 185 5.64 -11.14 -22.20
N VAL A 186 6.19 -10.20 -22.95
CA VAL A 186 5.45 -9.41 -23.93
C VAL A 186 5.91 -9.86 -25.30
N ILE A 187 4.95 -10.19 -26.16
CA ILE A 187 5.16 -10.80 -27.47
C ILE A 187 4.48 -9.92 -28.51
N GLU A 188 5.22 -9.63 -29.58
CA GLU A 188 4.69 -8.97 -30.76
C GLU A 188 4.36 -10.05 -31.80
N PRO A 189 3.09 -10.24 -32.18
CA PRO A 189 2.70 -11.22 -33.17
C PRO A 189 3.30 -10.89 -34.53
N GLN A 190 3.93 -11.88 -35.15
CA GLN A 190 4.47 -11.77 -36.50
C GLN A 190 4.71 -13.17 -37.09
N PRO A 191 4.66 -13.34 -38.42
CA PRO A 191 4.97 -14.63 -39.04
C PRO A 191 6.40 -15.08 -38.70
N LEU A 192 6.58 -16.37 -38.44
CA LEU A 192 7.92 -16.92 -38.26
C LEU A 192 8.73 -16.76 -39.56
N PRO A 193 10.00 -16.33 -39.49
CA PRO A 193 10.90 -16.41 -40.63
C PRO A 193 11.03 -17.87 -41.09
N PRO A 194 11.08 -18.16 -42.41
CA PRO A 194 11.05 -19.53 -42.95
C PRO A 194 12.15 -20.49 -42.44
N ALA A 195 13.21 -19.95 -41.83
CA ALA A 195 14.36 -20.71 -41.31
C ALA A 195 14.60 -20.49 -39.80
N ALA A 196 13.71 -19.79 -39.09
CA ALA A 196 13.88 -19.57 -37.65
C ALA A 196 13.40 -20.79 -36.85
N SER A 197 14.22 -21.24 -35.90
CA SER A 197 13.74 -22.12 -34.82
C SER A 197 12.88 -21.29 -33.87
N ALA A 198 11.63 -21.70 -33.67
CA ALA A 198 10.74 -21.09 -32.69
C ALA A 198 10.69 -21.96 -31.43
N PHE A 199 10.58 -21.31 -30.26
CA PHE A 199 10.24 -22.00 -29.02
C PHE A 199 8.74 -22.20 -28.96
N ASP A 200 8.30 -23.46 -28.85
CA ASP A 200 6.90 -23.78 -28.63
C ASP A 200 6.58 -23.57 -27.13
N LEU A 201 5.63 -22.68 -26.85
CA LEU A 201 5.10 -22.40 -25.52
C LEU A 201 3.66 -22.90 -25.46
N SER A 202 3.42 -23.78 -24.50
CA SER A 202 2.10 -24.33 -24.18
C SER A 202 1.97 -24.49 -22.67
N PRO A 203 0.76 -24.65 -22.12
CA PRO A 203 0.59 -24.92 -20.69
C PRO A 203 1.41 -26.10 -20.16
N GLU A 204 1.70 -27.10 -21.00
CA GLU A 204 2.50 -28.27 -20.65
C GLU A 204 4.02 -28.03 -20.79
N GLN A 205 4.43 -26.95 -21.47
CA GLN A 205 5.82 -26.66 -21.81
C GLN A 205 6.12 -25.16 -21.63
N LEU A 206 6.33 -24.76 -20.38
CA LEU A 206 6.69 -23.39 -20.02
C LEU A 206 8.22 -23.27 -19.92
N THR A 207 8.89 -22.81 -20.99
CA THR A 207 10.35 -22.60 -21.06
C THR A 207 10.76 -21.12 -20.96
N SER A 208 9.86 -20.28 -20.46
CA SER A 208 9.99 -18.82 -20.53
C SER A 208 11.21 -18.21 -19.82
N GLU A 209 11.76 -18.88 -18.81
CA GLU A 209 12.86 -18.33 -17.99
C GLU A 209 14.15 -18.11 -18.78
N HIS A 210 14.31 -18.83 -19.90
CA HIS A 210 15.47 -18.74 -20.78
C HIS A 210 15.25 -17.83 -21.99
N LEU A 211 14.02 -17.33 -22.17
CA LEU A 211 13.70 -16.49 -23.32
C LEU A 211 14.21 -15.07 -23.11
N VAL A 212 14.78 -14.50 -24.16
CA VAL A 212 15.28 -13.13 -24.21
C VAL A 212 14.57 -12.33 -25.30
N PRO A 213 14.56 -10.98 -25.22
CA PRO A 213 14.06 -10.16 -26.30
C PRO A 213 14.75 -10.50 -27.64
N GLY A 214 13.95 -10.72 -28.67
CA GLY A 214 14.40 -11.14 -30.01
C GLY A 214 14.09 -12.61 -30.33
N ASP A 215 13.92 -13.46 -29.31
CA ASP A 215 13.56 -14.86 -29.49
C ASP A 215 12.19 -14.99 -30.16
N THR A 216 12.04 -16.03 -30.96
CA THR A 216 10.81 -16.28 -31.71
C THR A 216 10.05 -17.43 -31.05
N VAL A 217 8.75 -17.25 -30.85
CA VAL A 217 7.90 -18.17 -30.08
C VAL A 217 6.64 -18.53 -30.86
N ARG A 218 6.12 -19.73 -30.59
CA ARG A 218 4.79 -20.15 -30.99
C ARG A 218 3.97 -20.46 -29.74
N LEU A 219 2.84 -19.79 -29.59
CA LEU A 219 1.93 -19.92 -28.45
C LEU A 219 0.73 -20.77 -28.83
N THR A 220 0.40 -21.77 -28.00
CA THR A 220 -0.81 -22.57 -28.13
C THR A 220 -1.41 -22.87 -26.75
N GLY A 221 -2.73 -23.08 -26.69
CA GLY A 221 -3.39 -23.60 -25.48
C GLY A 221 -3.56 -22.61 -24.32
N PHE A 222 -3.17 -21.34 -24.47
CA PHE A 222 -3.42 -20.31 -23.45
C PHE A 222 -4.86 -19.77 -23.52
N VAL A 223 -5.39 -19.32 -22.39
CA VAL A 223 -6.71 -18.68 -22.27
C VAL A 223 -6.54 -17.16 -22.22
N ILE A 224 -7.43 -16.44 -22.88
CA ILE A 224 -7.47 -14.97 -22.86
C ILE A 224 -8.08 -14.51 -21.54
N THR A 225 -7.33 -13.73 -20.76
CA THR A 225 -7.75 -13.26 -19.42
C THR A 225 -8.07 -11.77 -19.36
N GLU A 226 -7.53 -10.98 -20.29
CA GLU A 226 -7.74 -9.53 -20.32
C GLU A 226 -7.60 -9.04 -21.77
N ILE A 227 -8.44 -8.09 -22.17
CA ILE A 227 -8.35 -7.42 -23.47
C ILE A 227 -8.28 -5.92 -23.19
N ALA A 228 -7.32 -5.24 -23.82
CA ALA A 228 -7.16 -3.79 -23.72
C ALA A 228 -7.23 -3.18 -25.12
N PRO A 229 -8.45 -2.81 -25.59
CA PRO A 229 -8.66 -2.34 -26.96
C PRO A 229 -7.88 -1.07 -27.28
N GLU A 230 -7.87 -0.09 -26.37
CA GLU A 230 -7.16 1.18 -26.57
C GLU A 230 -5.64 0.99 -26.69
N ALA A 231 -5.09 0.00 -26.00
CA ALA A 231 -3.68 -0.36 -26.06
C ALA A 231 -3.35 -1.37 -27.17
N GLN A 232 -4.36 -1.90 -27.89
CA GLN A 232 -4.24 -2.99 -28.85
C GLN A 232 -3.48 -4.20 -28.26
N GLU A 233 -3.89 -4.58 -27.05
CA GLU A 233 -3.21 -5.56 -26.22
C GLU A 233 -4.16 -6.69 -25.76
N VAL A 234 -3.64 -7.91 -25.66
CA VAL A 234 -4.37 -9.09 -25.15
C VAL A 234 -3.50 -9.83 -24.13
N THR A 235 -4.02 -10.10 -22.94
CA THR A 235 -3.33 -10.93 -21.94
C THR A 235 -3.83 -12.35 -22.00
N LEU A 236 -2.87 -13.26 -21.89
CA LEU A 236 -3.07 -14.70 -21.87
C LEU A 236 -2.58 -15.24 -20.52
N ASP A 237 -3.20 -16.32 -20.05
CA ASP A 237 -2.74 -17.09 -18.90
C ASP A 237 -3.02 -18.58 -19.12
N LEU A 238 -2.60 -19.40 -18.16
CA LEU A 238 -2.85 -20.84 -18.16
C LEU A 238 -4.35 -21.14 -17.98
N PRO A 239 -4.88 -22.18 -18.65
CA PRO A 239 -6.23 -22.66 -18.39
C PRO A 239 -6.37 -23.16 -16.95
N THR A 240 -7.45 -22.77 -16.27
CA THR A 240 -7.69 -23.08 -14.84
C THR A 240 -7.85 -24.59 -14.55
N GLU A 241 -8.11 -25.42 -15.57
CA GLU A 241 -8.46 -26.84 -15.41
C GLU A 241 -7.30 -27.85 -15.56
N ILE A 242 -6.08 -27.42 -15.91
CA ILE A 242 -4.98 -28.36 -16.16
C ILE A 242 -4.38 -28.88 -14.84
N GLY A 243 -4.87 -30.03 -14.39
CA GLY A 243 -4.15 -30.91 -13.45
C GLY A 243 -4.19 -30.52 -11.98
N GLY A 244 -5.07 -29.61 -11.55
CA GLY A 244 -5.22 -29.23 -10.13
C GLY A 244 -4.04 -28.46 -9.53
N SER A 245 -2.99 -28.22 -10.31
CA SER A 245 -1.93 -27.28 -9.97
C SER A 245 -2.35 -25.91 -10.51
N SER A 246 -2.77 -25.01 -9.63
CA SER A 246 -2.87 -23.61 -10.05
C SER A 246 -1.44 -23.09 -10.17
N SER A 247 -0.93 -23.01 -11.39
CA SER A 247 0.18 -22.15 -11.75
C SER A 247 -0.38 -20.96 -12.55
N SER A 248 0.36 -19.85 -12.60
CA SER A 248 0.03 -18.71 -13.46
C SER A 248 1.23 -18.44 -14.34
N HIS A 249 0.99 -18.27 -15.64
CA HIS A 249 2.00 -17.96 -16.63
C HIS A 249 1.50 -16.90 -17.60
N ARG A 250 1.43 -15.67 -17.10
CA ARG A 250 0.88 -14.54 -17.86
C ARG A 250 1.77 -14.11 -19.02
N LEU A 251 1.17 -14.02 -20.21
CA LEU A 251 1.77 -13.48 -21.43
C LEU A 251 0.96 -12.28 -21.92
N ARG A 252 1.59 -11.30 -22.56
CA ARG A 252 0.90 -10.17 -23.19
C ARG A 252 1.23 -10.14 -24.68
N LEU A 253 0.21 -10.16 -25.52
CA LEU A 253 0.33 -9.81 -26.92
C LEU A 253 0.13 -8.30 -27.05
N GLN A 254 1.04 -7.63 -27.77
CA GLN A 254 0.96 -6.20 -28.06
C GLN A 254 0.91 -5.96 -29.58
N SER A 255 0.56 -4.75 -30.00
CA SER A 255 0.49 -4.35 -31.42
C SER A 255 -0.47 -5.24 -32.23
N MET A 256 -1.60 -5.63 -31.64
CA MET A 256 -2.58 -6.48 -32.32
C MET A 256 -3.38 -5.68 -33.36
N ASP A 257 -3.55 -6.20 -34.58
CA ASP A 257 -4.30 -5.48 -35.63
C ASP A 257 -5.83 -5.47 -35.41
N VAL A 258 -6.37 -6.51 -34.76
CA VAL A 258 -7.81 -6.68 -34.51
C VAL A 258 -7.99 -7.38 -33.17
N VAL A 259 -8.10 -6.59 -32.10
CA VAL A 259 -8.37 -7.09 -30.74
C VAL A 259 -9.83 -7.48 -30.53
N GLU A 260 -10.74 -6.91 -31.32
CA GLU A 260 -12.20 -7.08 -31.23
C GLU A 260 -12.66 -8.49 -31.61
N ARG A 261 -11.78 -9.31 -32.20
CA ARG A 261 -12.08 -10.72 -32.53
C ARG A 261 -11.93 -11.67 -31.34
N TYR A 262 -11.33 -11.20 -30.25
CA TYR A 262 -11.05 -12.02 -29.08
C TYR A 262 -12.12 -11.85 -28.01
N ARG A 263 -12.32 -12.87 -27.19
CA ARG A 263 -13.17 -12.82 -26.00
C ARG A 263 -12.43 -13.39 -24.80
N VAL A 264 -12.62 -12.77 -23.64
CA VAL A 264 -12.10 -13.28 -22.36
C VAL A 264 -12.72 -14.66 -22.08
N GLY A 265 -11.90 -15.60 -21.62
CA GLY A 265 -12.26 -17.00 -21.37
C GLY A 265 -12.07 -17.93 -22.56
N GLU A 266 -11.85 -17.40 -23.78
CA GLU A 266 -11.57 -18.24 -24.95
C GLU A 266 -10.10 -18.67 -25.00
N LEU A 267 -9.85 -19.85 -25.56
CA LEU A 267 -8.51 -20.26 -25.95
C LEU A 267 -8.03 -19.41 -27.12
N ILE A 268 -6.79 -18.94 -27.03
CA ILE A 268 -6.20 -18.22 -28.14
C ILE A 268 -5.89 -19.19 -29.30
N PRO A 269 -6.17 -18.81 -30.55
CA PRO A 269 -5.62 -19.51 -31.71
C PRO A 269 -4.09 -19.57 -31.63
N SER A 270 -3.46 -20.48 -32.37
CA SER A 270 -1.99 -20.51 -32.45
C SER A 270 -1.46 -19.14 -32.88
N VAL A 271 -0.61 -18.53 -32.06
CA VAL A 271 0.03 -17.24 -32.36
C VAL A 271 1.52 -17.44 -32.47
N GLU A 272 2.09 -17.00 -33.57
CA GLU A 272 3.53 -16.89 -33.75
C GLU A 272 3.94 -15.43 -33.51
N GLY A 273 5.10 -15.23 -32.87
CA GLY A 273 5.56 -13.90 -32.56
C GLY A 273 6.99 -13.84 -32.06
N ARG A 274 7.44 -12.62 -31.76
CA ARG A 274 8.75 -12.36 -31.18
C ARG A 274 8.59 -11.83 -29.76
N VAL A 275 9.39 -12.35 -28.85
CA VAL A 275 9.52 -11.80 -27.50
C VAL A 275 10.15 -10.42 -27.61
N VAL A 276 9.45 -9.40 -27.11
CA VAL A 276 9.94 -8.01 -27.11
C VAL A 276 10.38 -7.56 -25.73
N LYS A 277 9.77 -8.10 -24.67
CA LYS A 277 10.13 -7.81 -23.27
C LYS A 277 9.93 -9.05 -22.42
N THR A 278 10.79 -9.21 -21.42
CA THR A 278 10.65 -10.21 -20.37
C THR A 278 10.30 -9.52 -19.06
N ARG A 279 9.68 -10.22 -18.11
CA ARG A 279 9.43 -9.69 -16.75
C ARG A 279 10.70 -9.13 -16.14
N ARG A 280 11.79 -9.91 -16.20
CA ARG A 280 13.10 -9.52 -15.69
C ARG A 280 13.56 -8.20 -16.33
N GLY A 281 13.53 -8.10 -17.65
CA GLY A 281 13.92 -6.87 -18.36
C GLY A 281 13.04 -5.68 -18.01
N ARG A 282 11.73 -5.88 -17.82
CA ARG A 282 10.81 -4.82 -17.39
C ARG A 282 11.12 -4.33 -15.98
N LEU A 283 11.30 -5.23 -15.03
CA LEU A 283 11.65 -4.87 -13.65
C LEU A 283 13.01 -4.17 -13.58
N GLN A 284 14.02 -4.62 -14.33
CA GLN A 284 15.31 -3.92 -14.42
C GLN A 284 15.11 -2.48 -14.91
N ALA A 285 14.38 -2.30 -16.01
CA ALA A 285 14.15 -0.98 -16.60
C ALA A 285 13.38 -0.03 -15.67
N GLU A 286 12.51 -0.55 -14.82
CA GLU A 286 11.86 0.25 -13.78
C GLU A 286 12.88 0.65 -12.70
N ILE A 287 13.71 -0.26 -12.22
CA ILE A 287 14.71 0.04 -11.18
C ILE A 287 15.76 1.03 -11.66
N ASP A 288 16.25 0.87 -12.90
CA ASP A 288 17.22 1.79 -13.50
C ASP A 288 16.65 3.23 -13.55
N ARG A 289 15.33 3.36 -13.77
CA ARG A 289 14.63 4.66 -13.73
C ARG A 289 14.52 5.22 -12.32
N ILE A 290 14.28 4.36 -11.33
CA ILE A 290 14.02 4.71 -9.92
C ILE A 290 15.31 5.09 -9.18
N LEU A 291 16.38 4.31 -9.35
CA LEU A 291 17.66 4.47 -8.64
C LEU A 291 18.66 5.37 -9.39
N GLY A 292 18.35 5.72 -10.64
CA GLY A 292 19.19 6.54 -11.50
C GLY A 292 20.46 5.81 -12.00
N PRO A 293 21.17 6.40 -12.99
CA PRO A 293 22.30 5.77 -13.69
C PRO A 293 23.57 5.58 -12.83
N THR A 294 23.61 6.14 -11.63
CA THR A 294 24.77 6.09 -10.72
C THR A 294 24.77 4.88 -9.79
N THR A 295 23.67 4.12 -9.76
CA THR A 295 23.53 2.94 -8.89
C THR A 295 23.68 1.69 -9.75
N GLU A 296 24.81 0.99 -9.63
CA GLU A 296 24.97 -0.34 -10.23
C GLU A 296 24.05 -1.32 -9.48
N PHE A 297 22.82 -1.47 -9.96
CA PHE A 297 21.85 -2.44 -9.42
C PHE A 297 21.75 -3.64 -10.36
N GLU A 298 22.14 -4.80 -9.84
CA GLU A 298 21.92 -6.08 -10.52
C GLU A 298 20.70 -6.78 -9.93
N LEU A 299 19.72 -7.11 -10.77
CA LEU A 299 18.52 -7.86 -10.35
C LEU A 299 18.80 -9.17 -9.61
N THR A 300 19.93 -9.81 -9.91
CA THR A 300 20.36 -11.08 -9.30
C THR A 300 21.26 -10.91 -8.09
N ALA A 301 21.68 -9.70 -7.75
CA ALA A 301 22.42 -9.49 -6.51
C ALA A 301 21.49 -9.79 -5.33
N ASP A 302 21.98 -10.52 -4.33
CA ASP A 302 21.18 -10.86 -3.14
C ASP A 302 20.84 -9.63 -2.28
N GLN A 303 21.53 -8.51 -2.50
CA GLN A 303 21.46 -7.33 -1.64
C GLN A 303 21.22 -6.04 -2.46
N LEU A 304 20.36 -5.18 -1.93
CA LEU A 304 20.12 -3.81 -2.36
C LEU A 304 20.91 -2.86 -1.44
N ARG A 305 21.77 -2.01 -2.03
CA ARG A 305 22.47 -0.95 -1.32
C ARG A 305 21.73 0.37 -1.51
N LEU A 306 21.36 1.02 -0.40
CA LEU A 306 20.65 2.31 -0.40
C LEU A 306 21.65 3.48 -0.47
N VAL A 307 21.13 4.66 -0.78
CA VAL A 307 21.94 5.90 -0.90
C VAL A 307 22.58 6.27 0.45
N ASP A 308 21.91 5.98 1.56
CA ASP A 308 22.43 6.19 2.92
C ASP A 308 23.47 5.15 3.37
N GLY A 309 23.82 4.19 2.49
CA GLY A 309 24.82 3.16 2.73
C GLY A 309 24.28 1.90 3.41
N ARG A 310 23.02 1.86 3.85
CA ARG A 310 22.40 0.64 4.36
C ARG A 310 22.31 -0.43 3.27
N VAL A 311 22.33 -1.68 3.72
CA VAL A 311 22.24 -2.85 2.87
C VAL A 311 21.01 -3.65 3.33
N LEU A 312 20.10 -3.89 2.39
CA LEU A 312 18.87 -4.65 2.58
C LEU A 312 18.86 -5.85 1.61
N PRO A 313 18.10 -6.92 1.86
CA PRO A 313 17.96 -7.98 0.87
C PRO A 313 17.27 -7.44 -0.39
N ASN A 314 17.71 -7.91 -1.56
CA ASN A 314 17.10 -7.53 -2.82
C ASN A 314 15.78 -8.29 -3.01
N PRO A 315 14.61 -7.61 -3.00
CA PRO A 315 13.33 -8.30 -3.06
C PRO A 315 13.12 -9.07 -4.38
N LEU A 316 13.84 -8.71 -5.44
CA LEU A 316 13.70 -9.34 -6.76
C LEU A 316 14.55 -10.60 -6.90
N ALA A 317 15.70 -10.67 -6.22
CA ALA A 317 16.46 -11.90 -6.09
C ALA A 317 15.67 -12.96 -5.30
N HIS A 318 14.82 -12.50 -4.36
CA HIS A 318 13.98 -13.36 -3.54
C HIS A 318 12.59 -13.67 -4.12
N LEU A 319 12.26 -13.20 -5.34
CA LEU A 319 10.92 -13.33 -5.91
C LEU A 319 10.44 -14.79 -6.00
N SER A 320 11.31 -15.70 -6.44
CA SER A 320 10.98 -17.13 -6.51
C SER A 320 10.67 -17.70 -5.12
N ALA A 321 11.46 -17.35 -4.11
CA ALA A 321 11.25 -17.79 -2.73
C ALA A 321 9.98 -17.17 -2.11
N LEU A 322 9.66 -15.92 -2.44
CA LEU A 322 8.43 -15.25 -2.02
C LEU A 322 7.17 -15.92 -2.60
N LEU A 323 7.26 -16.52 -3.79
CA LEU A 323 6.17 -17.22 -4.46
C LEU A 323 6.12 -18.72 -4.13
N SER A 324 7.16 -19.27 -3.48
CA SER A 324 7.26 -20.70 -3.20
C SER A 324 6.92 -21.04 -1.75
N ASP A 325 6.41 -22.25 -1.54
CA ASP A 325 6.22 -22.86 -0.22
C ASP A 325 5.48 -21.97 0.78
N TRP A 326 4.31 -21.48 0.39
CA TRP A 326 3.47 -20.71 1.31
C TRP A 326 2.90 -21.59 2.42
N PRO A 327 2.84 -21.08 3.67
CA PRO A 327 2.21 -21.80 4.76
C PRO A 327 0.70 -21.96 4.53
N ALA A 328 0.07 -22.71 5.43
CA ALA A 328 -1.38 -22.70 5.57
C ALA A 328 -1.84 -21.27 5.86
N VAL A 329 -2.75 -20.74 5.02
CA VAL A 329 -3.32 -19.40 5.21
C VAL A 329 -4.79 -19.45 5.58
N LYS A 330 -5.30 -18.36 6.14
CA LYS A 330 -6.75 -18.13 6.30
C LYS A 330 -7.35 -17.62 4.99
N LEU A 331 -8.41 -18.27 4.51
CA LEU A 331 -9.20 -17.80 3.37
C LEU A 331 -10.49 -17.13 3.86
N ALA A 332 -10.84 -15.99 3.27
CA ALA A 332 -12.11 -15.32 3.51
C ALA A 332 -12.63 -14.66 2.24
N TYR A 333 -13.89 -14.23 2.29
CA TYR A 333 -14.39 -13.35 1.24
C TYR A 333 -13.66 -12.02 1.34
N GLN A 334 -13.31 -11.45 0.19
CA GLN A 334 -12.54 -10.23 0.10
C GLN A 334 -13.10 -9.30 -0.97
N HIS A 335 -12.75 -8.02 -0.84
CA HIS A 335 -12.96 -7.02 -1.89
C HIS A 335 -12.08 -7.31 -3.12
N GLY A 336 -10.84 -7.75 -2.89
CA GLY A 336 -9.90 -8.21 -3.92
C GLY A 336 -9.11 -7.10 -4.61
N ASP A 337 -9.64 -5.87 -4.62
CA ASP A 337 -8.93 -4.67 -5.06
C ASP A 337 -9.07 -3.51 -4.06
N LEU A 338 -8.86 -3.77 -2.77
CA LEU A 338 -9.04 -2.74 -1.74
C LEU A 338 -7.87 -1.75 -1.70
N ASN A 339 -8.06 -0.58 -2.32
CA ASN A 339 -7.11 0.53 -2.29
C ASN A 339 -7.81 1.83 -1.84
N LEU A 340 -7.04 2.91 -1.65
CA LEU A 340 -7.56 4.18 -1.12
C LEU A 340 -8.60 4.87 -2.03
N GLU A 341 -8.65 4.55 -3.32
CA GLU A 341 -9.61 5.13 -4.27
C GLU A 341 -10.93 4.36 -4.30
N ASN A 342 -10.90 3.05 -4.01
CA ASN A 342 -12.07 2.18 -3.97
C ASN A 342 -12.87 2.26 -2.65
N ILE A 343 -12.42 3.08 -1.71
CA ILE A 343 -13.11 3.38 -0.46
C ILE A 343 -13.67 4.80 -0.53
N LEU A 344 -14.98 4.93 -0.53
CA LEU A 344 -15.69 6.21 -0.51
C LEU A 344 -16.06 6.59 0.93
N VAL A 345 -15.83 7.85 1.28
CA VAL A 345 -16.16 8.43 2.59
C VAL A 345 -17.12 9.58 2.39
N ASP A 346 -18.16 9.63 3.22
CA ASP A 346 -18.96 10.84 3.44
C ASP A 346 -18.29 11.68 4.54
N PRO A 347 -17.72 12.85 4.23
CA PRO A 347 -17.00 13.66 5.23
C PRO A 347 -17.89 14.18 6.36
N ALA A 348 -19.20 14.31 6.16
CA ALA A 348 -20.13 14.84 7.16
C ALA A 348 -20.49 13.79 8.22
N THR A 349 -20.77 12.56 7.77
CA THR A 349 -21.20 11.45 8.66
C THR A 349 -20.06 10.50 9.04
N ARG A 350 -18.96 10.54 8.28
CA ARG A 350 -17.83 9.59 8.29
C ARG A 350 -18.26 8.16 7.95
N ASP A 351 -19.40 8.01 7.27
CA ASP A 351 -19.81 6.72 6.73
C ASP A 351 -18.93 6.32 5.56
N VAL A 352 -18.74 5.01 5.44
CA VAL A 352 -17.83 4.41 4.46
C VAL A 352 -18.62 3.50 3.54
N THR A 353 -18.33 3.59 2.25
CA THR A 353 -18.89 2.76 1.19
C THR A 353 -17.75 2.23 0.32
N LEU A 354 -17.88 0.99 -0.18
CA LEU A 354 -16.90 0.37 -1.06
C LEU A 354 -17.47 0.28 -2.48
N ILE A 355 -16.59 0.32 -3.47
CA ILE A 355 -16.90 0.21 -4.90
C ILE A 355 -15.82 -0.62 -5.58
N ASP A 356 -16.05 -1.07 -6.81
CA ASP A 356 -15.10 -1.87 -7.58
C ASP A 356 -14.93 -3.31 -7.08
N PHE A 357 -15.99 -4.11 -7.25
CA PHE A 357 -16.00 -5.51 -6.82
C PHE A 357 -15.57 -6.49 -7.93
N ALA A 358 -14.90 -6.02 -8.99
CA ALA A 358 -14.48 -6.86 -10.12
C ALA A 358 -13.54 -8.01 -9.68
N ASN A 359 -12.72 -7.77 -8.67
CA ASN A 359 -11.76 -8.74 -8.15
C ASN A 359 -12.23 -9.42 -6.86
N ALA A 360 -13.48 -9.19 -6.44
CA ALA A 360 -14.04 -9.82 -5.25
C ALA A 360 -14.04 -11.35 -5.40
N GLY A 361 -13.77 -12.06 -4.30
CA GLY A 361 -13.59 -13.50 -4.33
C GLY A 361 -13.40 -14.12 -2.95
N LEU A 362 -13.15 -15.42 -2.94
CA LEU A 362 -12.67 -16.15 -1.75
C LEU A 362 -11.17 -16.37 -1.94
N ASP A 363 -10.35 -15.77 -1.08
CA ASP A 363 -8.90 -15.83 -1.19
C ASP A 363 -8.20 -15.57 0.16
N HIS A 364 -6.87 -15.51 0.18
CA HIS A 364 -6.10 -15.19 1.37
C HIS A 364 -6.57 -13.88 2.01
N VAL A 365 -7.06 -13.98 3.25
CA VAL A 365 -7.78 -12.91 3.95
C VAL A 365 -6.99 -11.60 4.08
N LEU A 366 -5.66 -11.65 4.01
CA LEU A 366 -4.81 -10.48 4.15
C LEU A 366 -4.69 -9.64 2.87
N HIS A 367 -5.10 -10.14 1.69
CA HIS A 367 -4.97 -9.42 0.42
C HIS A 367 -5.52 -7.99 0.48
N ASP A 368 -6.72 -7.80 1.03
CA ASP A 368 -7.35 -6.48 1.16
C ASP A 368 -6.48 -5.52 2.01
N LEU A 369 -5.92 -6.01 3.12
CA LEU A 369 -5.08 -5.20 4.02
C LEU A 369 -3.70 -4.92 3.43
N LEU A 370 -3.11 -5.88 2.72
CA LEU A 370 -1.83 -5.75 2.03
C LEU A 370 -1.92 -4.76 0.88
N HIS A 371 -3.00 -4.81 0.09
CA HIS A 371 -3.23 -3.85 -0.98
C HIS A 371 -3.45 -2.45 -0.41
N LEU A 372 -4.24 -2.32 0.66
CA LEU A 372 -4.46 -1.04 1.32
C LEU A 372 -3.15 -0.45 1.87
N GLU A 373 -2.29 -1.26 2.51
CA GLU A 373 -0.96 -0.81 2.97
C GLU A 373 -0.08 -0.35 1.79
N MET A 374 -0.04 -1.11 0.69
CA MET A 374 0.69 -0.71 -0.52
C MET A 374 0.19 0.65 -1.05
N SER A 375 -1.12 0.86 -1.11
CA SER A 375 -1.73 2.11 -1.56
C SER A 375 -1.39 3.29 -0.62
N VAL A 376 -1.38 3.06 0.70
CA VAL A 376 -0.96 4.07 1.69
C VAL A 376 0.52 4.42 1.53
N VAL A 377 1.39 3.44 1.30
CA VAL A 377 2.83 3.65 1.11
C VAL A 377 3.12 4.40 -0.20
N THR A 378 2.51 3.98 -1.30
CA THR A 378 2.81 4.56 -2.62
C THR A 378 2.16 5.92 -2.82
N SER A 379 1.03 6.21 -2.17
CA SER A 379 0.35 7.51 -2.25
C SER A 379 0.60 8.43 -1.05
N LEU A 380 0.16 8.05 0.16
CA LEU A 380 0.16 8.99 1.28
C LEU A 380 1.56 9.17 1.89
N LEU A 381 2.35 8.10 2.00
CA LEU A 381 3.72 8.20 2.53
C LEU A 381 4.65 8.95 1.59
N SER A 382 4.53 8.73 0.27
CA SER A 382 5.33 9.44 -0.73
C SER A 382 5.09 10.95 -0.66
N GLU A 383 3.83 11.38 -0.62
CA GLU A 383 3.44 12.78 -0.45
C GLU A 383 3.94 13.36 0.88
N ALA A 384 3.76 12.63 1.98
CA ALA A 384 4.18 13.10 3.30
C ALA A 384 5.70 13.27 3.41
N LEU A 385 6.50 12.38 2.81
CA LEU A 385 7.96 12.50 2.80
C LEU A 385 8.42 13.71 1.98
N VAL A 386 7.79 13.97 0.83
CA VAL A 386 8.07 15.18 0.03
C VAL A 386 7.72 16.44 0.81
N GLU A 387 6.56 16.45 1.49
CA GLU A 387 6.11 17.58 2.32
C GLU A 387 7.12 17.92 3.43
N VAL A 388 7.65 16.90 4.10
CA VAL A 388 8.57 17.09 5.24
C VAL A 388 10.05 17.16 4.84
N GLY A 389 10.37 16.98 3.56
CA GLY A 389 11.74 17.00 3.03
C GLY A 389 12.59 15.79 3.45
N GLU A 390 11.96 14.63 3.68
CA GLU A 390 12.61 13.38 4.09
C GLU A 390 12.71 12.39 2.93
N THR A 391 13.56 11.36 3.07
CA THR A 391 13.83 10.41 1.98
C THR A 391 13.08 9.07 2.13
N PRO A 392 12.85 8.33 1.03
CA PRO A 392 12.18 7.01 1.06
C PRO A 392 12.81 5.98 2.00
N GLU A 393 14.11 6.08 2.23
CA GLU A 393 14.89 5.29 3.19
C GLU A 393 14.27 5.24 4.60
N LEU A 394 13.53 6.28 4.98
CA LEU A 394 12.90 6.42 6.30
C LEU A 394 11.82 5.36 6.57
N ILE A 395 11.27 4.72 5.52
CA ILE A 395 10.25 3.67 5.65
C ILE A 395 10.70 2.50 6.54
N GLY A 396 11.98 2.12 6.50
CA GLY A 396 12.52 1.04 7.34
C GLY A 396 12.48 1.38 8.83
N PRO A 397 13.36 2.28 9.31
CA PRO A 397 13.59 2.49 10.74
C PRO A 397 12.42 3.17 11.45
N VAL A 398 11.67 4.04 10.75
CA VAL A 398 10.59 4.80 11.39
C VAL A 398 9.25 4.08 11.31
N PHE A 399 8.96 3.43 10.18
CA PHE A 399 7.68 2.78 9.97
C PHE A 399 7.76 1.27 10.19
N TYR A 400 8.43 0.53 9.30
CA TYR A 400 8.31 -0.93 9.25
C TYR A 400 8.93 -1.64 10.45
N ASP A 401 10.13 -1.25 10.86
CA ASP A 401 10.82 -1.83 12.03
C ASP A 401 10.01 -1.55 13.31
N ARG A 402 9.55 -0.31 13.47
CA ARG A 402 8.76 0.08 14.65
C ARG A 402 7.41 -0.60 14.69
N LEU A 403 6.72 -0.71 13.55
CA LEU A 403 5.44 -1.40 13.43
C LEU A 403 5.58 -2.93 13.61
N HIS A 404 6.68 -3.53 13.16
CA HIS A 404 7.00 -4.93 13.45
C HIS A 404 7.18 -5.13 14.96
N ARG A 405 7.99 -4.30 15.61
CA ARG A 405 8.16 -4.34 17.07
C ARG A 405 6.86 -4.06 17.81
N ALA A 406 5.97 -3.22 17.28
CA ALA A 406 4.65 -3.00 17.84
C ALA A 406 3.78 -4.27 17.82
N ALA A 407 3.92 -5.05 16.75
CA ALA A 407 3.20 -6.29 16.57
C ALA A 407 3.73 -7.44 17.44
N VAL A 408 5.05 -7.57 17.54
CA VAL A 408 5.72 -8.71 18.17
C VAL A 408 6.05 -8.46 19.65
N ASP A 409 6.51 -7.26 20.01
CA ASP A 409 7.10 -6.98 21.33
C ASP A 409 6.25 -6.04 22.20
N ASP A 410 5.94 -4.85 21.70
CA ASP A 410 5.40 -3.75 22.51
C ASP A 410 4.25 -3.03 21.78
N PRO A 411 2.98 -3.39 22.08
CA PRO A 411 1.82 -2.74 21.49
C PRO A 411 1.77 -1.22 21.68
N ALA A 412 2.48 -0.64 22.66
CA ALA A 412 2.55 0.82 22.81
C ALA A 412 3.20 1.50 21.60
N LEU A 413 4.07 0.78 20.87
CA LEU A 413 4.73 1.28 19.67
C LEU A 413 3.77 1.49 18.50
N TYR A 414 2.55 0.94 18.53
CA TYR A 414 1.51 1.29 17.56
C TYR A 414 1.09 2.77 17.65
N THR A 415 1.37 3.43 18.77
CA THR A 415 1.21 4.88 18.88
C THR A 415 2.36 5.55 18.13
N ALA A 416 2.00 6.45 17.20
CA ALA A 416 2.97 7.20 16.44
C ALA A 416 3.93 7.99 17.35
N PRO A 417 5.25 8.01 17.06
CA PRO A 417 6.21 8.76 17.86
C PRO A 417 5.81 10.24 17.97
N GLN A 418 5.95 10.82 19.16
CA GLN A 418 5.55 12.21 19.42
C GLN A 418 6.35 13.21 18.58
N LEU A 419 7.63 12.91 18.32
CA LEU A 419 8.54 13.75 17.54
C LEU A 419 8.30 13.66 16.02
N LEU A 420 7.42 12.77 15.54
CA LEU A 420 7.10 12.75 14.12
C LEU A 420 6.31 14.00 13.73
N GLN A 421 6.74 14.57 12.60
CA GLN A 421 6.01 15.64 11.95
C GLN A 421 4.56 15.20 11.65
N PRO A 422 3.58 16.11 11.69
CA PRO A 422 2.15 15.76 11.59
C PRO A 422 1.79 14.92 10.36
N ALA A 423 2.37 15.21 9.20
CA ALA A 423 2.13 14.45 7.96
C ALA A 423 2.56 12.98 8.09
N LEU A 424 3.77 12.72 8.61
CA LEU A 424 4.27 11.36 8.85
C LEU A 424 3.51 10.64 9.96
N LYS A 425 3.14 11.37 11.03
CA LYS A 425 2.35 10.85 12.15
C LYS A 425 1.02 10.28 11.66
N LYS A 426 0.34 11.01 10.76
CA LYS A 426 -0.91 10.58 10.14
C LYS A 426 -0.74 9.25 9.39
N VAL A 427 0.25 9.15 8.52
CA VAL A 427 0.54 7.93 7.76
C VAL A 427 0.86 6.77 8.70
N TYR A 428 1.65 7.01 9.75
CA TYR A 428 1.99 6.00 10.74
C TYR A 428 0.74 5.45 11.43
N THR A 429 -0.18 6.33 11.83
CA THR A 429 -1.45 5.95 12.44
C THR A 429 -2.29 5.05 11.53
N ILE A 430 -2.34 5.34 10.23
CA ILE A 430 -3.07 4.51 9.25
C ILE A 430 -2.43 3.12 9.15
N LEU A 431 -1.11 3.06 8.96
CA LEU A 431 -0.37 1.79 8.86
C LEU A 431 -0.46 0.96 10.14
N ALA A 432 -0.41 1.60 11.30
CA ALA A 432 -0.62 0.95 12.59
C ALA A 432 -2.01 0.32 12.67
N ALA A 433 -3.07 1.03 12.27
CA ALA A 433 -4.42 0.50 12.28
C ALA A 433 -4.60 -0.69 11.32
N ILE A 434 -3.97 -0.65 10.13
CA ILE A 434 -3.96 -1.78 9.18
C ILE A 434 -3.31 -3.00 9.82
N ARG A 435 -2.09 -2.88 10.35
CA ARG A 435 -1.37 -4.00 10.95
C ARG A 435 -2.02 -4.55 12.21
N GLN A 436 -2.58 -3.68 13.06
CA GLN A 436 -3.39 -4.12 14.20
C GLN A 436 -4.56 -5.00 13.77
N THR A 437 -5.23 -4.63 12.68
CA THR A 437 -6.33 -5.41 12.11
C THR A 437 -5.82 -6.71 11.51
N ALA A 438 -4.74 -6.65 10.72
CA ALA A 438 -4.13 -7.82 10.09
C ALA A 438 -3.74 -8.91 11.09
N ARG A 439 -3.26 -8.52 12.27
CA ARG A 439 -2.88 -9.47 13.33
C ARG A 439 -4.00 -10.45 13.71
N SER A 440 -5.26 -10.02 13.70
CA SER A 440 -6.41 -10.89 14.01
C SER A 440 -6.70 -11.90 12.89
N TYR A 441 -6.22 -11.64 11.69
CA TYR A 441 -6.44 -12.44 10.49
C TYR A 441 -5.21 -13.23 10.05
N LEU A 442 -4.09 -13.13 10.77
CA LEU A 442 -2.97 -14.04 10.60
C LEU A 442 -3.40 -15.47 10.95
N SER A 443 -2.90 -16.44 10.21
CA SER A 443 -3.02 -17.88 10.45
C SER A 443 -2.40 -18.24 11.81
N SER A 444 -1.27 -17.63 12.12
CA SER A 444 -0.57 -17.68 13.40
C SER A 444 -0.38 -16.25 13.93
N PRO A 445 -1.09 -15.80 14.98
CA PRO A 445 -1.14 -14.38 15.40
C PRO A 445 0.18 -13.68 15.76
N ASN A 446 1.26 -14.43 15.93
CA ASN A 446 2.61 -13.92 16.25
C ASN A 446 3.63 -14.21 15.14
N ASP A 447 3.23 -14.94 14.10
CA ASP A 447 4.06 -15.24 12.94
C ASP A 447 3.58 -14.36 11.78
N TRP A 448 4.47 -13.47 11.35
CA TRP A 448 4.18 -12.45 10.34
C TRP A 448 4.72 -12.84 8.96
N ASP A 449 5.17 -14.08 8.78
CA ASP A 449 5.76 -14.55 7.52
C ASP A 449 4.82 -14.34 6.32
N GLU A 450 3.56 -14.78 6.43
CA GLU A 450 2.56 -14.63 5.36
C GLU A 450 2.26 -13.15 5.06
N TYR A 451 2.35 -12.28 6.06
CA TYR A 451 2.15 -10.84 5.90
C TYR A 451 3.32 -10.21 5.14
N TYR A 452 4.56 -10.47 5.56
CA TYR A 452 5.73 -9.85 4.94
C TYR A 452 5.99 -10.37 3.54
N ARG A 453 5.76 -11.67 3.29
CA ARG A 453 5.81 -12.22 1.94
C ARG A 453 4.79 -11.55 1.03
N GLY A 454 3.55 -11.44 1.49
CA GLY A 454 2.47 -10.82 0.72
C GLY A 454 2.72 -9.34 0.48
N LEU A 455 3.16 -8.61 1.50
CA LEU A 455 3.48 -7.18 1.40
C LEU A 455 4.62 -6.92 0.42
N ALA A 456 5.69 -7.72 0.47
CA ALA A 456 6.78 -7.62 -0.49
C ALA A 456 6.29 -7.83 -1.94
N LEU A 457 5.41 -8.80 -2.18
CA LEU A 457 4.84 -9.06 -3.50
C LEU A 457 3.93 -7.92 -3.98
N TYR A 458 3.11 -7.33 -3.12
CA TYR A 458 2.31 -6.15 -3.46
C TYR A 458 3.17 -4.94 -3.80
N LEU A 459 4.22 -4.68 -3.01
CA LEU A 459 5.12 -3.56 -3.23
C LEU A 459 5.98 -3.76 -4.49
N VAL A 460 6.51 -4.96 -4.75
CA VAL A 460 7.17 -5.28 -6.03
C VAL A 460 6.20 -5.15 -7.20
N GLY A 461 4.97 -5.64 -7.04
CA GLY A 461 3.92 -5.50 -8.04
C GLY A 461 3.62 -4.05 -8.39
N ALA A 462 3.72 -3.14 -7.41
CA ALA A 462 3.46 -1.71 -7.61
C ALA A 462 4.43 -1.05 -8.60
N LEU A 463 5.63 -1.61 -8.82
CA LEU A 463 6.60 -1.09 -9.78
C LEU A 463 6.08 -1.07 -11.22
N LYS A 464 5.06 -1.88 -11.54
CA LYS A 464 4.48 -1.97 -12.91
C LYS A 464 3.55 -0.80 -13.25
N PHE A 465 3.07 -0.07 -12.24
CA PHE A 465 2.09 1.01 -12.40
C PHE A 465 2.78 2.28 -12.92
N LYS A 466 2.32 2.79 -14.07
CA LYS A 466 2.94 3.93 -14.76
C LYS A 466 2.54 5.26 -14.15
N ASP A 467 1.34 5.32 -13.63
CA ASP A 467 0.77 6.46 -12.91
C ASP A 467 1.58 6.89 -11.69
N LEU A 468 2.25 5.94 -11.03
CA LEU A 468 3.21 6.24 -9.97
C LEU A 468 4.42 7.05 -10.46
N ASP A 469 4.67 7.11 -11.77
CA ASP A 469 5.68 7.99 -12.38
C ASP A 469 5.13 9.40 -12.68
N GLU A 470 3.81 9.59 -12.67
CA GLU A 470 3.13 10.82 -13.10
C GLU A 470 2.62 11.68 -11.93
N VAL A 471 2.61 11.13 -10.71
CA VAL A 471 2.21 11.89 -9.52
C VAL A 471 3.27 12.93 -9.12
N PRO A 472 2.89 14.05 -8.49
CA PRO A 472 3.82 15.10 -8.08
C PRO A 472 4.96 14.63 -7.15
N ALA A 473 4.74 13.56 -6.40
CA ALA A 473 5.74 12.98 -5.50
C ALA A 473 6.75 12.05 -6.21
N ALA A 474 6.63 11.81 -7.52
CA ALA A 474 7.57 10.95 -8.24
C ALA A 474 9.02 11.47 -8.11
N PRO A 475 10.02 10.57 -7.93
CA PRO A 475 9.95 9.10 -8.03
C PRO A 475 9.65 8.37 -6.69
N TYR A 476 9.25 9.08 -5.63
CA TYR A 476 9.12 8.49 -4.28
C TYR A 476 8.17 7.29 -4.20
N PRO A 477 7.00 7.24 -4.87
CA PRO A 477 6.11 6.08 -4.79
C PRO A 477 6.80 4.76 -5.12
N LYS A 478 7.55 4.70 -6.23
CA LYS A 478 8.26 3.48 -6.64
C LYS A 478 9.54 3.24 -5.85
N GLN A 479 10.23 4.30 -5.41
CA GLN A 479 11.36 4.16 -4.48
C GLN A 479 10.91 3.52 -3.15
N LEU A 480 9.80 4.00 -2.58
CA LEU A 480 9.19 3.44 -1.38
C LEU A 480 8.70 2.01 -1.60
N ALA A 481 8.12 1.71 -2.75
CA ALA A 481 7.72 0.35 -3.09
C ALA A 481 8.93 -0.61 -3.10
N LEU A 482 10.02 -0.25 -3.78
CA LEU A 482 11.24 -1.06 -3.83
C LEU A 482 11.90 -1.21 -2.46
N ILE A 483 12.12 -0.11 -1.75
CA ILE A 483 12.78 -0.11 -0.42
C ILE A 483 11.89 -0.80 0.62
N GLY A 484 10.59 -0.52 0.61
CA GLY A 484 9.61 -1.18 1.49
C GLY A 484 9.57 -2.68 1.27
N ALA A 485 9.61 -3.15 0.02
CA ALA A 485 9.71 -4.58 -0.29
C ALA A 485 11.02 -5.18 0.25
N ALA A 486 12.15 -4.48 0.10
CA ALA A 486 13.43 -4.92 0.63
C ALA A 486 13.42 -5.02 2.17
N VAL A 487 12.82 -4.06 2.87
CA VAL A 487 12.64 -4.12 4.33
C VAL A 487 11.71 -5.27 4.72
N ALA A 488 10.59 -5.47 4.02
CA ALA A 488 9.67 -6.57 4.29
C ALA A 488 10.35 -7.94 4.12
N VAL A 489 11.18 -8.11 3.08
CA VAL A 489 11.99 -9.33 2.91
C VAL A 489 12.99 -9.47 4.05
N GLY A 490 13.62 -8.38 4.50
CA GLY A 490 14.52 -8.39 5.65
C GLY A 490 13.83 -8.82 6.95
N LEU A 491 12.59 -8.38 7.19
CA LEU A 491 11.78 -8.78 8.35
C LEU A 491 11.32 -10.24 8.24
N TRP A 492 10.96 -10.70 7.04
CA TRP A 492 10.63 -12.11 6.80
C TRP A 492 11.82 -13.05 7.02
N GLN A 493 13.03 -12.63 6.65
CA GLN A 493 14.24 -13.44 6.83
C GLN A 493 14.79 -13.42 8.26
N GLN A 494 14.30 -12.53 9.13
CA GLN A 494 14.73 -12.51 10.51
C GLN A 494 14.23 -13.79 11.21
N PRO A 495 15.12 -14.58 11.83
CA PRO A 495 14.68 -15.71 12.65
C PRO A 495 13.75 -15.18 13.73
N GLU A 496 12.66 -15.91 14.01
CA GLU A 496 11.73 -15.58 15.11
C GLU A 496 12.56 -15.13 16.31
N VAL A 497 12.52 -13.81 16.58
CA VAL A 497 13.15 -13.28 17.76
C VAL A 497 12.35 -13.91 18.89
N GLN A 498 12.92 -14.90 19.57
CA GLN A 498 12.33 -15.36 20.82
C GLN A 498 12.06 -14.11 21.63
N PRO A 499 10.82 -13.88 22.08
CA PRO A 499 10.42 -12.62 22.70
C PRO A 499 11.48 -12.31 23.74
N SER A 500 12.19 -11.19 23.54
CA SER A 500 13.28 -10.81 24.43
C SER A 500 12.75 -10.96 25.85
N PRO A 501 13.43 -11.72 26.74
CA PRO A 501 12.90 -12.00 28.07
C PRO A 501 12.50 -10.66 28.64
N VAL A 502 11.19 -10.47 28.86
CA VAL A 502 10.58 -9.19 29.26
C VAL A 502 11.57 -8.56 30.21
N ILE A 503 12.24 -7.49 29.78
CA ILE A 503 13.30 -6.90 30.58
C ILE A 503 12.60 -6.46 31.85
N ASN A 504 12.72 -7.28 32.88
CA ASN A 504 12.08 -7.03 34.14
C ASN A 504 12.68 -5.70 34.59
N ARG A 505 11.87 -4.65 34.68
CA ARG A 505 12.34 -3.30 35.03
C ARG A 505 13.22 -3.33 36.29
N ALA A 506 12.93 -4.26 37.21
CA ALA A 506 13.74 -4.51 38.39
C ALA A 506 15.13 -5.10 38.07
N ALA A 507 15.22 -6.01 37.09
CA ALA A 507 16.48 -6.63 36.66
C ALA A 507 17.38 -5.66 35.90
N CYS A 508 16.82 -4.75 35.08
CA CYS A 508 17.61 -3.71 34.41
C CYS A 508 18.19 -2.71 35.41
N SER A 509 17.40 -2.31 36.42
CA SER A 509 17.87 -1.49 37.53
C SER A 509 18.94 -2.21 38.37
N ALA A 510 18.78 -3.50 38.63
CA ALA A 510 19.76 -4.29 39.38
C ALA A 510 21.07 -4.52 38.61
N ASN A 511 21.01 -4.73 37.29
CA ASN A 511 22.19 -4.93 36.45
C ASN A 511 23.00 -3.63 36.30
N LEU A 512 22.34 -2.49 36.15
CA LEU A 512 23.01 -1.18 36.16
C LEU A 512 23.70 -0.93 37.52
N HIS A 513 23.03 -1.32 38.60
CA HIS A 513 23.55 -1.19 39.96
C HIS A 513 24.75 -2.12 40.24
N SER A 514 24.75 -3.34 39.69
CA SER A 514 25.86 -4.30 39.82
C SER A 514 27.08 -3.90 38.99
N LEU A 515 26.87 -3.35 37.79
CA LEU A 515 27.95 -2.86 36.92
C LEU A 515 28.67 -1.64 37.50
N LEU A 516 27.95 -0.76 38.20
CA LEU A 516 28.55 0.39 38.92
C LEU A 516 29.39 -0.03 40.13
N VAL A 517 29.10 -1.18 40.73
CA VAL A 517 29.90 -1.79 41.81
C VAL A 517 31.17 -2.43 41.26
N GLU A 518 31.08 -3.15 40.13
CA GLU A 518 32.23 -3.80 39.49
C GLU A 518 33.24 -2.82 38.87
N ALA A 519 32.80 -1.63 38.43
CA ALA A 519 33.67 -0.57 37.94
C ALA A 519 34.56 0.09 39.02
N GLY A 520 34.58 -0.44 40.25
CA GLY A 520 35.59 -0.14 41.26
C GLY A 520 35.42 1.19 42.01
N GLY A 521 34.29 1.89 41.81
CA GLY A 521 34.03 3.18 42.45
C GLY A 521 33.00 3.17 43.59
N PHE A 522 32.22 2.10 43.74
CA PHE A 522 31.03 2.12 44.60
C PHE A 522 31.17 1.17 45.80
N ASP A 523 31.37 1.74 46.99
CA ASP A 523 31.19 1.05 48.27
C ASP A 523 29.71 1.16 48.67
N PRO A 524 28.93 0.06 48.69
CA PRO A 524 27.50 0.11 48.96
C PRO A 524 27.15 0.57 50.39
N ASN A 525 28.13 0.69 51.29
CA ASN A 525 27.93 1.18 52.65
C ASN A 525 28.33 2.65 52.87
N ARG A 526 28.74 3.37 51.81
CA ARG A 526 29.07 4.80 51.89
C ARG A 526 28.25 5.60 50.88
N GLU A 527 27.43 6.53 51.38
CA GLU A 527 26.63 7.47 50.58
C GLU A 527 27.46 8.49 49.76
N ARG A 528 28.79 8.33 49.63
CA ARG A 528 29.68 9.30 48.97
C ARG A 528 30.83 8.63 48.21
N LEU A 529 30.90 8.91 46.91
CA LEU A 529 32.09 8.72 46.08
C LEU A 529 33.05 9.90 46.32
N ALA A 530 34.32 9.62 46.60
CA ALA A 530 35.35 10.64 46.81
C ALA A 530 36.32 10.66 45.64
N TRP A 531 36.49 11.82 45.00
CA TRP A 531 37.50 12.05 43.98
C TRP A 531 38.85 12.45 44.63
N PRO A 532 39.99 12.25 43.93
CA PRO A 532 41.33 12.55 44.46
C PRO A 532 41.56 14.03 44.84
N ASP A 533 40.72 14.95 44.35
CA ASP A 533 40.81 16.39 44.61
C ASP A 533 39.92 16.87 45.77
N GLY A 534 39.19 15.97 46.43
CA GLY A 534 38.38 16.28 47.60
C GLY A 534 37.01 16.91 47.30
N SER A 535 36.60 17.01 46.04
CA SER A 535 35.23 17.40 45.69
C SER A 535 34.25 16.22 45.90
N SER A 536 33.07 16.52 46.47
CA SER A 536 32.00 15.53 46.68
C SER A 536 30.73 15.98 45.96
N LEU A 537 30.21 15.14 45.07
CA LEU A 537 28.85 15.27 44.55
C LEU A 537 28.01 14.09 45.04
N LEU A 538 26.81 14.43 45.53
CA LEU A 538 25.76 13.48 45.83
C LEU A 538 25.22 13.00 44.48
N ASN A 539 25.26 11.69 44.24
CA ASN A 539 24.56 11.00 43.15
C ASN A 539 25.25 11.05 41.75
N PRO A 540 25.60 9.88 41.16
CA PRO A 540 26.01 9.77 39.75
C PRO A 540 25.03 10.41 38.74
N LEU A 541 23.74 10.51 39.11
CA LEU A 541 22.72 11.20 38.33
C LEU A 541 22.87 12.73 38.32
N ALA A 542 23.44 13.32 39.38
CA ALA A 542 23.75 14.74 39.42
C ALA A 542 24.92 15.09 38.49
N VAL A 543 25.88 14.17 38.30
CA VAL A 543 27.00 14.38 37.36
C VAL A 543 26.52 14.43 35.91
N LEU A 544 25.52 13.60 35.55
CA LEU A 544 24.91 13.59 34.21
C LEU A 544 24.04 14.84 33.98
N SER A 545 23.32 15.29 35.02
CA SER A 545 22.57 16.55 35.03
C SER A 545 23.50 17.77 34.90
N ASP A 546 24.58 17.83 35.69
CA ASP A 546 25.56 18.92 35.68
C ASP A 546 26.34 18.97 34.36
N LEU A 547 26.63 17.83 33.74
CA LEU A 547 27.26 17.77 32.41
C LEU A 547 26.33 18.32 31.32
N LEU A 548 25.03 18.03 31.40
CA LEU A 548 24.02 18.54 30.48
C LEU A 548 23.74 20.04 30.72
N GLU A 549 23.62 20.47 31.98
CA GLU A 549 23.44 21.88 32.37
C GLU A 549 24.67 22.74 32.04
N SER A 550 25.88 22.24 32.26
CA SER A 550 27.13 22.92 31.90
C SER A 550 27.29 23.07 30.37
N TRP A 551 26.88 22.04 29.61
CA TRP A 551 26.91 22.07 28.14
C TRP A 551 25.91 23.08 27.56
N VAL A 552 24.71 23.15 28.12
CA VAL A 552 23.68 24.15 27.77
C VAL A 552 24.13 25.56 28.19
N GLY A 553 24.67 25.73 29.41
CA GLY A 553 25.01 27.03 29.97
C GLY A 553 26.26 27.71 29.40
N THR A 554 27.33 26.97 29.05
CA THR A 554 28.61 27.59 28.66
C THR A 554 28.76 27.94 27.17
N ARG A 555 27.88 27.44 26.29
CA ARG A 555 27.95 27.72 24.84
C ARG A 555 26.81 28.56 24.27
N TRP A 556 25.68 28.67 24.97
CA TRP A 556 24.56 29.48 24.52
C TRP A 556 24.85 30.99 24.49
N GLY A 557 25.76 31.47 25.35
CA GLY A 557 26.21 32.86 25.33
C GLY A 557 27.18 33.27 24.21
N ARG A 558 27.61 32.34 23.32
CA ARG A 558 28.66 32.63 22.31
C ARG A 558 28.31 32.36 20.85
N VAL A 559 27.12 31.84 20.53
CA VAL A 559 26.74 31.50 19.13
C VAL A 559 25.81 32.55 18.47
N HIS A 560 25.26 33.52 19.21
CA HIS A 560 24.42 34.60 18.65
C HIS A 560 25.18 35.73 17.93
N GLY A 561 26.18 35.38 17.12
CA GLY A 561 26.89 36.33 16.26
C GLY A 561 26.61 36.19 14.77
N ARG A 562 26.37 34.99 14.25
CA ARG A 562 26.26 34.75 12.80
C ARG A 562 25.51 33.46 12.52
N LEU A 563 24.24 33.56 12.12
CA LEU A 563 23.53 32.71 11.15
C LEU A 563 22.05 33.14 11.12
N ALA A 564 21.49 33.30 9.92
CA ALA A 564 20.09 33.64 9.68
C ALA A 564 19.18 32.41 9.88
N PRO A 565 17.87 32.61 10.17
CA PRO A 565 17.04 31.56 10.77
C PRO A 565 16.32 30.71 9.71
N ALA A 566 16.26 29.40 9.96
CA ALA A 566 15.18 28.55 9.48
C ALA A 566 14.91 27.46 10.54
N THR A 567 13.66 27.44 11.03
CA THR A 567 13.05 26.58 12.07
C THR A 567 13.25 27.03 13.54
N PRO A 568 12.19 27.08 14.39
CA PRO A 568 12.29 27.65 15.74
C PRO A 568 12.78 26.60 16.75
N VAL A 569 14.00 26.80 17.24
CA VAL A 569 14.59 26.09 18.39
C VAL A 569 13.79 26.37 19.69
N SER A 570 12.91 27.38 19.68
CA SER A 570 12.12 27.83 20.82
C SER A 570 11.08 26.84 21.34
N GLU A 571 10.61 25.89 20.52
CA GLU A 571 9.65 24.86 20.98
C GLU A 571 10.32 23.76 21.82
N LEU A 572 11.54 23.35 21.44
CA LEU A 572 12.37 22.44 22.23
C LEU A 572 12.89 23.10 23.52
N GLU A 573 13.18 24.40 23.47
CA GLU A 573 13.50 25.21 24.65
C GLU A 573 12.33 25.28 25.65
N SER A 574 11.10 25.46 25.16
CA SER A 574 9.91 25.53 26.02
C SER A 574 9.65 24.21 26.73
N ASP A 575 9.77 23.09 26.03
CA ASP A 575 9.50 21.77 26.60
C ASP A 575 10.59 21.32 27.58
N VAL A 576 11.87 21.61 27.28
CA VAL A 576 12.98 21.30 28.19
C VAL A 576 12.97 22.21 29.43
N ASN A 577 12.70 23.52 29.27
CA ASN A 577 12.62 24.44 30.40
C ASN A 577 11.39 24.17 31.28
N ALA A 578 10.23 23.82 30.70
CA ALA A 578 9.05 23.40 31.47
C ALA A 578 9.30 22.13 32.31
N LEU A 579 10.19 21.24 31.83
CA LEU A 579 10.58 20.01 32.53
C LEU A 579 11.66 20.26 33.60
N ILE A 580 12.45 21.32 33.47
CA ILE A 580 13.44 21.79 34.46
C ILE A 580 12.75 22.57 35.60
N GLU A 581 11.72 23.35 35.28
CA GLU A 581 10.98 24.21 36.22
C GLU A 581 9.91 23.48 37.04
N THR A 582 9.58 22.23 36.70
CA THR A 582 8.65 21.42 37.49
C THR A 582 9.36 20.82 38.73
N GLU A 583 8.75 20.96 39.91
CA GLU A 583 9.19 20.38 41.20
C GLU A 583 9.01 18.85 41.25
N VAL A 584 9.52 18.13 40.25
CA VAL A 584 9.61 16.67 40.26
C VAL A 584 11.02 16.23 40.61
N GLY A 585 11.09 15.13 41.37
CA GLY A 585 12.34 14.60 41.91
C GLY A 585 13.33 14.15 40.82
N PRO A 586 14.62 14.00 41.15
CA PRO A 586 15.69 13.69 40.19
C PRO A 586 15.42 12.42 39.34
N ASP A 587 14.80 11.41 39.95
CA ASP A 587 14.48 10.14 39.29
C ASP A 587 13.37 10.27 38.24
N GLU A 588 12.44 11.20 38.44
CA GLU A 588 11.30 11.43 37.55
C GLU A 588 11.70 12.32 36.35
N ARG A 589 12.62 13.27 36.57
CA ARG A 589 13.29 14.04 35.49
C ARG A 589 14.13 13.15 34.59
N LEU A 590 14.89 12.23 35.16
CA LEU A 590 15.66 11.24 34.40
C LEU A 590 14.73 10.32 33.60
N HIS A 591 13.58 9.93 34.17
CA HIS A 591 12.60 9.12 33.47
C HIS A 591 12.01 9.84 32.24
N HIS A 592 11.79 11.15 32.34
CA HIS A 592 11.37 12.00 31.22
C HIS A 592 12.47 12.20 30.16
N LEU A 593 13.73 12.40 30.59
CA LEU A 593 14.87 12.51 29.68
C LEU A 593 15.17 11.19 28.95
N LEU A 594 15.01 10.04 29.60
CA LEU A 594 15.14 8.71 28.98
C LEU A 594 13.95 8.34 28.08
N ARG A 595 12.84 9.09 28.13
CA ARG A 595 11.74 8.99 27.17
C ARG A 595 11.97 9.82 25.89
N LEU A 596 12.94 10.74 25.88
CA LEU A 596 13.41 11.35 24.64
C LEU A 596 14.07 10.25 23.81
N GLU A 597 13.69 10.15 22.53
CA GLU A 597 14.04 9.01 21.68
C GLU A 597 15.53 8.66 21.77
N THR A 598 15.80 7.37 21.97
CA THR A 598 17.13 6.77 22.04
C THR A 598 18.04 7.18 20.87
N GLY A 599 17.47 7.55 19.72
CA GLY A 599 18.22 8.05 18.56
C GLY A 599 18.79 9.47 18.69
N VAL A 600 18.24 10.33 19.55
CA VAL A 600 18.81 11.67 19.84
C VAL A 600 19.92 11.54 20.88
N VAL A 601 19.68 10.76 21.93
CA VAL A 601 20.68 10.43 22.94
C VAL A 601 21.87 9.67 22.31
N ALA A 602 21.62 8.64 21.50
CA ALA A 602 22.69 7.88 20.83
C ALA A 602 23.52 8.71 19.84
N ARG A 603 22.97 9.81 19.27
CA ARG A 603 23.72 10.70 18.37
C ARG A 603 24.52 11.76 19.11
N LEU A 604 23.98 12.31 20.20
CA LEU A 604 24.58 13.44 20.91
C LEU A 604 25.49 13.01 22.05
N LEU A 605 25.21 11.87 22.69
CA LEU A 605 25.95 11.37 23.84
C LEU A 605 27.41 11.01 23.51
N PRO A 606 27.74 10.31 22.41
CA PRO A 606 29.14 10.02 22.07
C PRO A 606 29.95 11.30 21.80
N GLN A 607 29.32 12.31 21.18
CA GLN A 607 29.96 13.58 20.87
C GLN A 607 30.21 14.43 22.13
N ALA A 608 29.27 14.41 23.06
CA ALA A 608 29.39 15.07 24.35
C ALA A 608 30.48 14.42 25.22
N LEU A 609 30.51 13.09 25.30
CA LEU A 609 31.49 12.33 26.08
C LEU A 609 32.91 12.44 25.50
N THR A 610 33.07 12.40 24.17
CA THR A 610 34.36 12.63 23.50
C THR A 610 34.93 14.02 23.83
N LYS A 611 34.07 15.05 23.83
CA LYS A 611 34.48 16.43 24.17
C LYS A 611 34.76 16.63 25.66
N ALA A 612 34.14 15.84 26.53
CA ALA A 612 34.42 15.82 27.96
C ALA A 612 35.71 15.05 28.32
N GLY A 613 36.45 14.54 27.31
CA GLY A 613 37.70 13.82 27.52
C GLY A 613 37.52 12.39 28.04
N GLN A 614 36.32 11.83 27.92
CA GLN A 614 36.09 10.45 28.34
C GLN A 614 36.81 9.46 27.41
N PRO A 615 37.31 8.33 27.94
CA PRO A 615 38.01 7.35 27.14
C PRO A 615 37.10 6.81 26.02
N PRO A 616 37.63 6.56 24.81
CA PRO A 616 36.88 5.98 23.70
C PRO A 616 36.19 4.65 24.06
N GLU A 617 36.75 3.90 25.01
CA GLU A 617 36.20 2.64 25.50
C GLU A 617 34.92 2.85 26.32
N THR A 618 34.86 3.89 27.14
CA THR A 618 33.67 4.31 27.89
C THR A 618 32.56 4.79 26.96
N ILE A 619 32.93 5.46 25.87
CA ILE A 619 32.01 5.97 24.84
C ILE A 619 31.44 4.86 23.97
N ARG A 620 32.20 3.77 23.79
CA ARG A 620 31.80 2.61 22.99
C ARG A 620 30.94 1.62 23.78
N PHE A 621 31.04 1.68 25.11
CA PHE A 621 30.30 0.84 26.05
C PHE A 621 28.91 1.40 26.37
N LEU A 622 28.78 2.74 26.45
CA LEU A 622 27.52 3.47 26.60
C LEU A 622 26.82 3.66 25.25
#